data_AF-A0A8B7TXT2-F1
#
_entry.id   AF-A0A8B7TXT2-F1
#
_cell.length_a   1.000
_cell.length_b   1.000
_cell.length_c   1.000
_cell.angle_alpha   90.00
_cell.angle_beta   90.00
_cell.angle_gamma   90.00
#
_symmetry.space_group_name_H-M   'P 1'
#
loop_
_entity.id
_entity.type
_entity.pdbx_description
1 polymer ?
#
loop_
_entity_poly.entity_id
_entity_poly.type
_entity_poly.pdbx_seq_one_letter_code
_entity_poly.pdbx_strand_id
1 'polypeptide(L)'
;MGVLQVVKQSVQIPVFVMIRPRGGDFLYSDREIEVMKTDIRLAKLYGADGLVFGALTEDGHIDKELCMSLVAICRPLPVTFHRGKGLLADMQPRKGSFPPSLQQPNVQSPCPSTSRNISSVLFISAFDMVHDPVAALETLLTLGFERVLTSGCDSSALEGLPLIKRLIDQAKGRIVVMPGGGITDRNLQRILEGSGATEFHCSARSSRDSGMKFRNSSVAMGASLANSEYSLKVTDVAKVRTLNAIAKNILV
;
A
#
# COMPACT_ATOMS: atom_id res chain seq x y z
N MET A 1 -16.49 -8.12 -8.35
CA MET A 1 -16.10 -9.00 -9.48
C MET A 1 -16.20 -8.37 -10.87
N GLY A 2 -17.24 -7.58 -11.21
CA GLY A 2 -17.38 -7.03 -12.57
C GLY A 2 -16.17 -6.26 -13.13
N VAL A 3 -15.47 -5.50 -12.29
CA VAL A 3 -14.23 -4.80 -12.69
C VAL A 3 -13.16 -5.79 -13.19
N LEU A 4 -12.97 -6.93 -12.51
CA LEU A 4 -11.98 -7.92 -12.91
C LEU A 4 -12.31 -8.50 -14.29
N GLN A 5 -13.57 -8.85 -14.53
CA GLN A 5 -14.00 -9.43 -15.81
C GLN A 5 -13.76 -8.47 -16.97
N VAL A 6 -14.17 -7.21 -16.84
CA VAL A 6 -13.95 -6.20 -17.89
C VAL A 6 -12.45 -5.92 -18.09
N VAL A 7 -11.67 -5.86 -17.00
CA VAL A 7 -10.22 -5.65 -17.09
C VAL A 7 -9.55 -6.81 -17.83
N LYS A 8 -9.89 -8.06 -17.50
CA LYS A 8 -9.34 -9.25 -18.17
C LYS A 8 -9.69 -9.36 -19.65
N GLN A 9 -10.79 -8.74 -20.08
CA GLN A 9 -11.13 -8.61 -21.51
C GLN A 9 -10.38 -7.47 -22.22
N SER A 10 -9.84 -6.51 -21.46
CA SER A 10 -9.25 -5.28 -21.99
C SER A 10 -7.72 -5.26 -21.94
N VAL A 11 -7.08 -6.18 -21.21
CA VAL A 11 -5.63 -6.20 -21.02
C VAL A 11 -5.06 -7.60 -21.18
N GLN A 12 -3.83 -7.67 -21.69
CA GLN A 12 -3.08 -8.92 -21.86
C GLN A 12 -2.02 -9.13 -20.76
N ILE A 13 -1.64 -8.05 -20.05
CA ILE A 13 -0.70 -8.12 -18.93
C ILE A 13 -1.33 -8.88 -17.74
N PRO A 14 -0.51 -9.54 -16.88
CA PRO A 14 -1.01 -10.18 -15.68
C PRO A 14 -1.77 -9.20 -14.77
N VAL A 15 -2.90 -9.64 -14.23
CA VAL A 15 -3.80 -8.88 -13.35
C VAL A 15 -3.88 -9.57 -12.00
N PHE A 16 -3.27 -8.94 -11.00
CA PHE A 16 -3.29 -9.41 -9.62
C PHE A 16 -4.45 -8.76 -8.86
N VAL A 17 -5.19 -9.56 -8.08
CA VAL A 17 -6.40 -9.12 -7.38
C VAL A 17 -6.15 -8.91 -5.90
N MET A 18 -6.65 -7.77 -5.40
CA MET A 18 -6.65 -7.44 -3.98
C MET A 18 -7.69 -8.25 -3.23
N ILE A 19 -7.27 -8.98 -2.20
CA ILE A 19 -8.15 -9.65 -1.24
C ILE A 19 -8.00 -8.94 0.10
N ARG A 20 -8.88 -7.97 0.34
CA ARG A 20 -8.90 -7.20 1.59
C ARG A 20 -10.32 -6.70 1.87
N PRO A 21 -11.01 -7.22 2.89
CA PRO A 21 -12.45 -6.99 3.07
C PRO A 21 -12.77 -5.57 3.56
N ARG A 22 -11.81 -4.88 4.21
CA ARG A 22 -12.00 -3.52 4.72
C ARG A 22 -10.71 -2.68 4.77
N GLY A 23 -10.87 -1.39 5.08
CA GLY A 23 -9.77 -0.52 5.52
C GLY A 23 -9.32 -0.81 6.96
N GLY A 24 -8.28 -0.11 7.42
CA GLY A 24 -7.78 -0.23 8.81
C GLY A 24 -6.64 -1.25 8.95
N ASP A 25 -6.65 -2.00 10.05
CA ASP A 25 -5.66 -3.04 10.37
C ASP A 25 -5.74 -4.28 9.45
N PHE A 26 -4.97 -5.31 9.82
CA PHE A 26 -4.90 -6.62 9.18
C PHE A 26 -5.19 -7.77 10.16
N LEU A 27 -5.88 -7.46 11.26
CA LEU A 27 -6.36 -8.43 12.24
C LEU A 27 -7.81 -8.76 11.88
N TYR A 28 -8.03 -9.93 11.30
CA TYR A 28 -9.33 -10.28 10.73
C TYR A 28 -10.15 -11.17 11.66
N SER A 29 -11.44 -10.87 11.76
CA SER A 29 -12.41 -11.78 12.39
C SER A 29 -12.71 -12.98 11.49
N ASP A 30 -13.25 -14.06 12.07
CA ASP A 30 -13.64 -15.27 11.34
C ASP A 30 -14.55 -14.99 10.13
N ARG A 31 -15.51 -14.06 10.29
CA ARG A 31 -16.42 -13.68 9.20
C ARG A 31 -15.69 -12.97 8.07
N GLU A 32 -14.71 -12.13 8.38
CA GLU A 32 -13.89 -11.45 7.38
C GLU A 32 -12.98 -12.43 6.65
N ILE A 33 -12.45 -13.42 7.37
CA ILE A 33 -11.67 -14.51 6.80
C ILE A 33 -12.52 -15.32 5.81
N GLU A 34 -13.78 -15.65 6.13
CA GLU A 34 -14.67 -16.36 5.21
C GLU A 34 -15.01 -15.54 3.96
N VAL A 35 -15.16 -14.22 4.10
CA VAL A 35 -15.28 -13.29 2.95
C VAL A 35 -14.02 -13.36 2.09
N MET A 36 -12.83 -13.27 2.68
CA MET A 36 -11.56 -13.36 1.96
C MET A 36 -11.41 -14.68 1.19
N LYS A 37 -11.72 -15.82 1.84
CA LYS A 37 -11.70 -17.14 1.19
C LYS A 37 -12.65 -17.21 0.00
N THR A 38 -13.84 -16.62 0.13
CA THR A 38 -14.83 -16.58 -0.95
C THR A 38 -14.35 -15.69 -2.09
N ASP A 39 -13.81 -14.51 -1.80
CA ASP A 39 -13.27 -13.60 -2.81
C ASP A 39 -12.06 -14.18 -3.54
N ILE A 40 -11.20 -14.95 -2.86
CA ILE A 40 -10.11 -15.71 -3.51
C ILE A 40 -10.68 -16.67 -4.55
N ARG A 41 -11.67 -17.48 -4.18
CA ARG A 41 -12.28 -18.46 -5.11
C ARG A 41 -12.92 -17.76 -6.30
N LEU A 42 -13.65 -16.67 -6.07
CA LEU A 42 -14.26 -15.88 -7.13
C LEU A 42 -13.20 -15.23 -8.03
N ALA A 43 -12.15 -14.63 -7.46
CA ALA A 43 -11.07 -14.02 -8.24
C ALA A 43 -10.40 -15.04 -9.16
N LYS A 44 -10.13 -16.26 -8.67
CA LYS A 44 -9.63 -17.37 -9.50
C LYS A 44 -10.61 -17.73 -10.62
N LEU A 45 -11.89 -17.91 -10.28
CA LEU A 45 -12.94 -18.26 -11.24
C LEU A 45 -13.04 -17.23 -12.38
N TYR A 46 -12.86 -15.95 -12.08
CA TYR A 46 -12.95 -14.86 -13.06
C TYR A 46 -11.60 -14.48 -13.68
N GLY A 47 -10.57 -15.32 -13.54
CA GLY A 47 -9.33 -15.22 -14.31
C GLY A 47 -8.25 -14.30 -13.73
N ALA A 48 -8.19 -14.12 -12.40
CA ALA A 48 -7.04 -13.47 -11.77
C ALA A 48 -5.75 -14.26 -12.07
N ASP A 49 -4.66 -13.54 -12.37
CA ASP A 49 -3.34 -14.15 -12.64
C ASP A 49 -2.48 -14.26 -11.37
N GLY A 50 -2.94 -13.64 -10.28
CA GLY A 50 -2.27 -13.63 -8.99
C GLY A 50 -3.14 -12.98 -7.92
N LEU A 51 -2.79 -13.20 -6.66
CA LEU A 51 -3.56 -12.73 -5.52
C LEU A 51 -2.70 -11.98 -4.52
N VAL A 52 -3.33 -11.08 -3.79
CA VAL A 52 -2.62 -10.08 -3.00
C VAL A 52 -3.37 -9.85 -1.69
N PHE A 53 -2.77 -10.23 -0.56
CA PHE A 53 -3.33 -10.06 0.79
C PHE A 53 -2.23 -10.00 1.85
N GLY A 54 -2.59 -9.72 3.10
CA GLY A 54 -1.69 -9.84 4.25
C GLY A 54 -2.51 -9.88 5.54
N ALA A 55 -2.06 -10.66 6.52
CA ALA A 55 -2.74 -10.81 7.81
C ALA A 55 -1.71 -10.75 8.94
N LEU A 56 -2.07 -10.08 10.02
CA LEU A 56 -1.22 -9.88 11.20
C LEU A 56 -1.96 -10.30 12.47
N THR A 57 -1.19 -10.71 13.47
CA THR A 57 -1.64 -10.88 14.85
C THR A 57 -1.70 -9.53 15.58
N GLU A 58 -2.31 -9.52 16.77
CA GLU A 58 -2.37 -8.35 17.65
C GLU A 58 -0.99 -7.81 18.02
N ASP A 59 0.01 -8.70 18.14
CA ASP A 59 1.40 -8.36 18.45
C ASP A 59 2.19 -7.81 17.25
N GLY A 60 1.56 -7.67 16.07
CA GLY A 60 2.24 -7.22 14.86
C GLY A 60 3.17 -8.28 14.27
N HIS A 61 2.87 -9.57 14.45
CA HIS A 61 3.52 -10.66 13.72
C HIS A 61 2.66 -11.11 12.55
N ILE A 62 3.26 -11.80 11.57
CA ILE A 62 2.48 -12.44 10.51
C ILE A 62 1.63 -13.55 11.11
N ASP A 63 0.33 -13.53 10.83
CA ASP A 63 -0.56 -14.62 11.19
C ASP A 63 -0.27 -15.83 10.27
N LYS A 64 0.54 -16.76 10.77
CA LYS A 64 1.03 -17.91 10.01
C LYS A 64 -0.09 -18.87 9.64
N GLU A 65 -1.01 -19.13 10.57
CA GLU A 65 -2.08 -20.10 10.37
C GLU A 65 -3.06 -19.59 9.31
N LEU A 66 -3.49 -18.33 9.44
CA LEU A 66 -4.36 -17.72 8.46
C LEU A 66 -3.68 -17.59 7.09
N CYS A 67 -2.43 -17.12 7.06
CA CYS A 67 -1.71 -16.99 5.79
C CYS A 67 -1.52 -18.35 5.10
N MET A 68 -1.18 -19.41 5.85
CA MET A 68 -1.07 -20.77 5.31
C MET A 68 -2.41 -21.24 4.71
N SER A 69 -3.51 -21.01 5.41
CA SER A 69 -4.87 -21.34 4.96
C SER A 69 -5.23 -20.61 3.65
N LEU A 70 -4.95 -19.30 3.58
CA LEU A 70 -5.24 -18.50 2.39
C LEU A 70 -4.34 -18.87 1.20
N VAL A 71 -3.03 -19.05 1.42
CA VAL A 71 -2.09 -19.47 0.36
C VAL A 71 -2.51 -20.81 -0.23
N ALA A 72 -2.95 -21.76 0.59
CA ALA A 72 -3.43 -23.05 0.11
C ALA A 72 -4.61 -22.92 -0.88
N ILE A 73 -5.53 -21.98 -0.63
CA ILE A 73 -6.68 -21.71 -1.51
C ILE A 73 -6.24 -20.94 -2.77
N CYS A 74 -5.22 -20.08 -2.67
CA CYS A 74 -4.69 -19.33 -3.81
C CYS A 74 -4.02 -20.21 -4.87
N ARG A 75 -3.35 -21.30 -4.47
CA ARG A 75 -2.63 -22.18 -5.39
C ARG A 75 -3.51 -22.66 -6.56
N PRO A 76 -2.98 -22.74 -7.79
CA PRO A 76 -1.57 -22.56 -8.16
C PRO A 76 -1.15 -21.10 -8.44
N LEU A 77 -2.01 -20.11 -8.17
CA LEU A 77 -1.71 -18.72 -8.51
C LEU A 77 -0.60 -18.14 -7.61
N PRO A 78 0.26 -17.27 -8.16
CA PRO A 78 1.25 -16.53 -7.39
C PRO A 78 0.60 -15.60 -6.37
N VAL A 79 1.25 -15.45 -5.21
CA VAL A 79 0.75 -14.63 -4.10
C VAL A 79 1.76 -13.57 -3.68
N THR A 80 1.29 -12.33 -3.56
CA THR A 80 2.06 -11.19 -3.04
C THR A 80 1.56 -10.80 -1.66
N PHE A 81 2.45 -10.75 -0.66
CA PHE A 81 2.12 -10.22 0.66
C PHE A 81 2.00 -8.70 0.61
N HIS A 82 0.86 -8.17 1.06
CA HIS A 82 0.36 -6.87 0.59
C HIS A 82 0.27 -5.72 1.61
N ARG A 83 0.03 -4.55 0.99
CA ARG A 83 -0.28 -3.22 1.47
C ARG A 83 -1.70 -2.65 1.35
N GLY A 84 -2.51 -2.87 2.36
CA GLY A 84 -3.79 -2.19 2.50
C GLY A 84 -3.75 -0.65 2.47
N LYS A 85 -4.89 -0.04 2.14
CA LYS A 85 -5.16 1.35 2.55
C LYS A 85 -5.35 1.40 4.07
N GLY A 86 -4.37 1.94 4.80
CA GLY A 86 -4.55 2.38 6.19
C GLY A 86 -5.08 3.82 6.19
N LEU A 87 -6.19 4.08 6.88
CA LEU A 87 -6.42 5.42 7.40
C LEU A 87 -5.61 5.47 8.71
N LEU A 88 -4.56 6.28 8.77
CA LEU A 88 -4.06 6.72 10.07
C LEU A 88 -5.09 7.72 10.61
N ALA A 89 -6.09 7.23 11.33
CA ALA A 89 -6.80 8.07 12.28
C ALA A 89 -5.91 8.16 13.52
N ASP A 90 -5.16 9.26 13.60
CA ASP A 90 -4.60 9.88 14.81
C ASP A 90 -4.31 8.91 15.99
N MET A 91 -3.26 8.09 15.87
CA MET A 91 -2.60 7.52 17.06
C MET A 91 -1.76 8.63 17.69
N GLN A 92 -2.40 9.55 18.41
CA GLN A 92 -1.65 10.41 19.32
C GLN A 92 -1.04 9.54 20.42
N PRO A 93 0.26 9.66 20.72
CA PRO A 93 0.82 9.04 21.90
C PRO A 93 0.07 9.59 23.12
N ARG A 94 -0.45 8.70 23.97
CA ARG A 94 -0.98 9.10 25.29
C ARG A 94 0.16 9.80 26.03
N LYS A 95 0.13 11.13 26.08
CA LYS A 95 1.07 11.89 26.91
C LYS A 95 0.82 11.47 28.35
N GLY A 96 1.88 10.95 28.97
CA GLY A 96 1.95 10.72 30.40
C GLY A 96 1.60 12.00 31.15
N SER A 97 0.81 11.83 32.20
CA SER A 97 0.38 12.83 33.16
C SER A 97 1.55 13.41 33.95
N PHE A 98 1.77 14.73 33.88
CA PHE A 98 2.40 15.53 34.96
C PHE A 98 1.84 16.98 34.94
N PRO A 99 1.79 17.67 36.11
CA PRO A 99 0.73 18.61 36.49
C PRO A 99 0.96 20.07 36.05
N PRO A 100 -0.03 20.99 36.25
CA PRO A 100 -0.01 22.31 35.65
C PRO A 100 0.65 23.35 36.57
N SER A 101 1.46 24.24 36.00
CA SER A 101 1.70 25.56 36.61
C SER A 101 2.19 26.60 35.60
N LEU A 102 1.45 27.71 35.55
CA LEU A 102 1.88 29.11 35.33
C LEU A 102 2.02 29.66 33.89
N GLN A 103 0.95 30.35 33.48
CA GLN A 103 0.87 31.71 32.90
C GLN A 103 1.79 32.14 31.74
N GLN A 104 1.16 32.50 30.61
CA GLN A 104 1.73 33.35 29.54
C GLN A 104 1.72 34.85 29.93
N PRO A 105 2.43 35.73 29.19
CA PRO A 105 1.73 36.42 28.11
C PRO A 105 2.52 36.70 26.80
N ASN A 106 1.77 36.66 25.70
CA ASN A 106 1.83 37.45 24.45
C ASN A 106 3.15 38.01 23.89
N VAL A 107 3.52 37.54 22.68
CA VAL A 107 3.96 38.41 21.56
C VAL A 107 3.36 37.87 20.25
N GLN A 108 2.60 38.72 19.55
CA GLN A 108 2.11 38.50 18.19
C GLN A 108 3.13 39.00 17.16
N SER A 109 3.46 38.19 16.16
CA SER A 109 3.84 38.67 14.82
C SER A 109 3.47 37.62 13.75
N PRO A 110 3.02 38.04 12.55
CA PRO A 110 2.41 37.12 11.59
C PRO A 110 3.44 36.52 10.64
N CYS A 111 3.56 35.19 10.62
CA CYS A 111 4.23 34.46 9.54
C CYS A 111 3.17 33.94 8.55
N PRO A 112 3.39 34.06 7.22
CA PRO A 112 2.43 33.58 6.23
C PRO A 112 2.43 32.05 6.24
N SER A 113 1.34 31.46 6.71
CA SER A 113 1.09 30.03 6.62
C SER A 113 0.88 29.66 5.15
N THR A 114 1.94 29.20 4.50
CA THR A 114 1.81 28.38 3.29
C THR A 114 1.11 27.10 3.70
N SER A 115 -0.21 27.05 3.46
CA SER A 115 -1.00 25.84 3.52
C SER A 115 -0.43 24.82 2.54
N ARG A 116 0.53 24.01 3.00
CA ARG A 116 0.87 22.75 2.34
C ARG A 116 -0.25 21.79 2.65
N ASN A 117 -1.29 21.84 1.82
CA ASN A 117 -2.28 20.78 1.68
C ASN A 117 -1.58 19.52 1.16
N ILE A 118 -0.95 18.77 2.05
CA ILE A 118 -0.43 17.43 1.75
C ILE A 118 -1.46 16.44 2.29
N SER A 119 -2.62 16.35 1.63
CA SER A 119 -3.53 15.22 1.79
C SER A 119 -2.96 14.01 1.02
N SER A 120 -1.73 13.61 1.31
CA SER A 120 -1.20 12.33 0.87
C SER A 120 -1.83 11.25 1.73
N VAL A 121 -2.87 10.61 1.21
CA VAL A 121 -3.38 9.36 1.78
C VAL A 121 -2.20 8.39 1.81
N LEU A 122 -1.61 8.15 3.00
CA LEU A 122 -0.56 7.15 3.17
C LEU A 122 -1.19 5.77 2.96
N PHE A 123 -0.72 5.07 1.95
CA PHE A 123 -1.01 3.65 1.76
C PHE A 123 -0.01 2.88 2.64
N ILE A 124 -0.36 1.85 3.42
CA ILE A 124 0.57 1.25 4.41
C ILE A 124 0.60 -0.27 4.29
N SER A 125 1.78 -0.90 4.29
CA SER A 125 1.86 -2.35 4.09
C SER A 125 1.44 -3.14 5.32
N ALA A 126 0.78 -4.29 5.20
CA ALA A 126 0.70 -5.20 6.35
C ALA A 126 2.12 -5.54 6.81
N PHE A 127 3.02 -5.74 5.86
CA PHE A 127 4.43 -5.96 6.16
C PHE A 127 5.09 -4.74 6.83
N ASP A 128 4.69 -3.52 6.50
CA ASP A 128 5.29 -2.31 7.09
C ASP A 128 4.81 -2.06 8.53
N MET A 129 3.79 -2.79 8.99
CA MET A 129 3.24 -2.73 10.35
C MET A 129 3.75 -3.88 11.24
N VAL A 130 4.69 -4.69 10.77
CA VAL A 130 5.25 -5.79 11.55
C VAL A 130 6.23 -5.28 12.61
N HIS A 131 6.30 -5.98 13.73
CA HIS A 131 7.26 -5.69 14.79
C HIS A 131 8.72 -5.99 14.38
N ASP A 132 8.96 -7.14 13.73
CA ASP A 132 10.30 -7.55 13.26
C ASP A 132 10.26 -7.91 11.76
N PRO A 133 10.73 -7.01 10.87
CA PRO A 133 10.68 -7.24 9.42
C PRO A 133 11.64 -8.34 8.94
N VAL A 134 12.72 -8.62 9.66
CA VAL A 134 13.68 -9.69 9.30
C VAL A 134 13.06 -11.06 9.54
N ALA A 135 12.48 -11.26 10.73
CA ALA A 135 11.78 -12.50 11.06
C ALA A 135 10.49 -12.67 10.23
N ALA A 136 9.80 -11.57 9.93
CA ALA A 136 8.63 -11.58 9.07
C ALA A 136 8.97 -12.08 7.66
N LEU A 137 10.09 -11.64 7.08
CA LEU A 137 10.52 -12.08 5.75
C LEU A 137 10.76 -13.59 5.67
N GLU A 138 11.45 -14.19 6.66
CA GLU A 138 11.66 -15.64 6.71
C GLU A 138 10.34 -16.42 6.89
N THR A 139 9.38 -15.83 7.60
CA THR A 139 8.04 -16.40 7.74
C THR A 139 7.32 -16.41 6.39
N LEU A 140 7.34 -15.30 5.63
CA LEU A 140 6.73 -15.25 4.29
C LEU A 140 7.35 -16.25 3.32
N LEU A 141 8.67 -16.41 3.37
CA LEU A 141 9.41 -17.41 2.61
C LEU A 141 8.93 -18.82 2.92
N THR A 142 8.81 -19.17 4.19
CA THR A 142 8.33 -20.49 4.64
C THR A 142 6.90 -20.76 4.19
N LEU A 143 6.06 -19.73 4.18
CA LEU A 143 4.65 -19.83 3.77
C LEU A 143 4.48 -19.91 2.24
N GLY A 144 5.52 -19.63 1.47
CA GLY A 144 5.52 -19.74 0.01
C GLY A 144 4.97 -18.51 -0.72
N PHE A 145 5.10 -17.31 -0.14
CA PHE A 145 4.86 -16.07 -0.87
C PHE A 145 5.99 -15.80 -1.87
N GLU A 146 5.64 -15.35 -3.07
CA GLU A 146 6.62 -15.04 -4.13
C GLU A 146 7.13 -13.61 -4.05
N ARG A 147 6.28 -12.71 -3.55
CA ARG A 147 6.55 -11.26 -3.49
C ARG A 147 6.13 -10.71 -2.14
N VAL A 148 6.85 -9.71 -1.65
CA VAL A 148 6.45 -8.85 -0.54
C VAL A 148 6.47 -7.39 -0.99
N LEU A 149 5.35 -6.69 -0.80
CA LEU A 149 5.26 -5.26 -1.05
C LEU A 149 5.54 -4.49 0.25
N THR A 150 6.51 -3.57 0.23
CA THR A 150 6.95 -2.84 1.43
C THR A 150 7.44 -1.42 1.10
N SER A 151 7.21 -0.47 2.00
CA SER A 151 7.89 0.83 2.02
C SER A 151 9.13 0.84 2.91
N GLY A 152 9.56 -0.32 3.43
CA GLY A 152 10.65 -0.43 4.39
C GLY A 152 10.24 -0.01 5.79
N CYS A 153 9.02 -0.32 6.22
CA CYS A 153 8.49 0.05 7.54
C CYS A 153 8.50 1.57 7.81
N ASP A 154 8.46 2.38 6.75
CA ASP A 154 8.46 3.85 6.83
C ASP A 154 7.31 4.45 5.97
N SER A 155 7.12 5.75 6.08
CA SER A 155 6.15 6.57 5.35
C SER A 155 6.27 6.48 3.82
N SER A 156 7.47 6.19 3.29
CA SER A 156 7.70 6.01 1.86
C SER A 156 8.87 5.06 1.59
N ALA A 157 8.90 4.46 0.40
CA ALA A 157 9.97 3.55 -0.01
C ALA A 157 11.35 4.24 -0.11
N LEU A 158 11.38 5.58 -0.23
CA LEU A 158 12.64 6.32 -0.22
C LEU A 158 13.20 6.46 1.20
N GLU A 159 12.33 6.68 2.20
CA GLU A 159 12.74 6.78 3.61
C GLU A 159 13.14 5.40 4.15
N GLY A 160 12.34 4.35 3.87
CA GLY A 160 12.65 2.97 4.26
C GLY A 160 13.66 2.26 3.36
N LEU A 161 14.35 2.98 2.47
CA LEU A 161 15.30 2.41 1.50
C LEU A 161 16.42 1.56 2.16
N PRO A 162 17.03 1.97 3.30
CA PRO A 162 18.04 1.14 3.96
C PRO A 162 17.50 -0.21 4.42
N LEU A 163 16.26 -0.26 4.93
CA LEU A 163 15.63 -1.52 5.32
C LEU A 163 15.29 -2.37 4.10
N ILE A 164 14.75 -1.78 3.04
CA ILE A 164 14.45 -2.50 1.78
C ILE A 164 15.71 -3.17 1.24
N LYS A 165 16.84 -2.46 1.20
CA LYS A 165 18.13 -3.03 0.81
C LYS A 165 18.49 -4.25 1.66
N ARG A 166 18.39 -4.11 2.99
CA ARG A 166 18.69 -5.21 3.93
C ARG A 166 17.79 -6.43 3.71
N LEU A 167 16.51 -6.22 3.40
CA LEU A 167 15.56 -7.28 3.10
C LEU A 167 15.87 -7.97 1.78
N ILE A 168 16.30 -7.24 0.75
CA ILE A 168 16.74 -7.81 -0.54
C ILE A 168 17.99 -8.68 -0.32
N ASP A 169 18.98 -8.17 0.42
CA ASP A 169 20.21 -8.88 0.74
C ASP A 169 19.92 -10.17 1.53
N GLN A 170 18.95 -10.13 2.45
CA GLN A 170 18.48 -11.31 3.20
C GLN A 170 17.68 -12.29 2.32
N ALA A 171 16.82 -11.78 1.43
CA ALA A 171 15.98 -12.60 0.57
C ALA A 171 16.82 -13.49 -0.35
N LYS A 172 17.97 -13.00 -0.84
CA LYS A 172 18.88 -13.74 -1.75
C LYS A 172 18.13 -14.34 -2.96
N GLY A 173 17.16 -13.62 -3.50
CA GLY A 173 16.32 -14.07 -4.61
C GLY A 173 15.27 -15.14 -4.28
N ARG A 174 15.17 -15.60 -3.02
CA ARG A 174 14.17 -16.60 -2.59
C ARG A 174 12.74 -16.06 -2.58
N ILE A 175 12.60 -14.75 -2.37
CA ILE A 175 11.36 -13.97 -2.45
C ILE A 175 11.68 -12.62 -3.07
N VAL A 176 10.78 -12.08 -3.89
CA VAL A 176 10.94 -10.76 -4.48
C VAL A 176 10.48 -9.70 -3.47
N VAL A 177 11.42 -8.85 -3.05
CA VAL A 177 11.11 -7.66 -2.23
C VAL A 177 10.80 -6.51 -3.17
N MET A 178 9.53 -6.14 -3.25
CA MET A 178 9.01 -5.11 -4.17
C MET A 178 8.81 -3.79 -3.40
N PRO A 179 9.74 -2.81 -3.49
CA PRO A 179 9.55 -1.49 -2.94
C PRO A 179 8.26 -0.83 -3.46
N GLY A 180 7.52 -0.21 -2.57
CA GLY A 180 6.35 0.58 -2.93
C GLY A 180 5.94 1.57 -1.85
N GLY A 181 5.59 2.77 -2.27
CA GLY A 181 5.23 3.86 -1.34
C GLY A 181 5.83 5.17 -1.77
N GLY A 182 4.98 6.04 -2.32
CA GLY A 182 5.43 7.33 -2.82
C GLY A 182 6.41 7.26 -4.00
N ILE A 183 6.46 6.14 -4.73
CA ILE A 183 7.33 6.00 -5.91
C ILE A 183 6.78 6.86 -7.06
N THR A 184 7.66 7.70 -7.61
CA THR A 184 7.43 8.68 -8.68
C THR A 184 8.63 8.68 -9.62
N ASP A 185 8.49 9.36 -10.76
CA ASP A 185 9.56 9.61 -11.74
C ASP A 185 10.79 10.29 -11.12
N ARG A 186 10.64 11.01 -9.99
CA ARG A 186 11.71 11.78 -9.35
C ARG A 186 12.54 11.00 -8.34
N ASN A 187 12.06 9.83 -7.89
CA ASN A 187 12.74 9.02 -6.89
C ASN A 187 12.93 7.56 -7.30
N LEU A 188 12.30 7.10 -8.38
CA LEU A 188 12.43 5.71 -8.85
C LEU A 188 13.89 5.32 -9.04
N GLN A 189 14.70 6.15 -9.71
CA GLN A 189 16.11 5.84 -9.97
C GLN A 189 16.89 5.56 -8.68
N ARG A 190 16.81 6.48 -7.71
CA ARG A 190 17.47 6.34 -6.40
C ARG A 190 17.01 5.10 -5.64
N ILE A 191 15.72 4.77 -5.73
CA ILE A 191 15.16 3.58 -5.06
C ILE A 191 15.72 2.31 -5.72
N LEU A 192 15.72 2.20 -7.04
CA LEU A 192 16.22 1.01 -7.74
C LEU A 192 17.72 0.82 -7.51
N GLU A 193 18.53 1.86 -7.72
CA GLU A 193 19.98 1.81 -7.52
C GLU A 193 20.35 1.54 -6.05
N GLY A 194 19.66 2.17 -5.11
CA GLY A 194 19.97 2.04 -3.68
C GLY A 194 19.50 0.71 -3.06
N SER A 195 18.44 0.11 -3.59
CA SER A 195 17.90 -1.16 -3.07
C SER A 195 18.42 -2.40 -3.80
N GLY A 196 18.69 -2.30 -5.11
CA GLY A 196 18.91 -3.48 -5.96
C GLY A 196 17.62 -4.23 -6.31
N ALA A 197 16.44 -3.61 -6.12
CA ALA A 197 15.16 -4.24 -6.42
C ALA A 197 14.94 -4.44 -7.93
N THR A 198 14.40 -5.59 -8.30
CA THR A 198 14.07 -5.95 -9.69
C THR A 198 12.61 -5.68 -10.06
N GLU A 199 11.72 -5.61 -9.05
CA GLU A 199 10.32 -5.23 -9.20
C GLU A 199 10.01 -4.01 -8.32
N PHE A 200 9.10 -3.13 -8.74
CA PHE A 200 8.65 -1.99 -7.93
C PHE A 200 7.15 -1.73 -8.12
N HIS A 201 6.51 -1.15 -7.11
CA HIS A 201 5.09 -0.81 -7.13
C HIS A 201 4.84 0.70 -7.03
N CYS A 202 4.07 1.24 -7.97
CA CYS A 202 3.67 2.64 -7.99
C CYS A 202 2.19 2.79 -8.37
N SER A 203 1.62 3.96 -8.07
CA SER A 203 0.23 4.26 -8.47
C SER A 203 0.12 5.02 -9.79
N ALA A 204 1.14 5.82 -10.15
CA ALA A 204 1.21 6.62 -11.37
C ALA A 204 -0.08 7.40 -11.72
N ARG A 205 -0.84 7.88 -10.72
CA ARG A 205 -2.10 8.60 -10.93
C ARG A 205 -1.90 10.09 -11.19
N SER A 206 -2.84 10.68 -11.93
CA SER A 206 -3.10 12.12 -12.00
C SER A 206 -4.56 12.40 -11.64
N SER A 207 -4.83 13.63 -11.19
CA SER A 207 -6.20 14.09 -10.92
C SER A 207 -6.80 14.62 -12.20
N ARG A 208 -8.03 14.22 -12.49
CA ARG A 208 -8.84 14.74 -13.59
C ARG A 208 -10.13 15.30 -13.02
N ASP A 209 -10.51 16.46 -13.50
CA ASP A 209 -11.79 17.05 -13.16
C ASP A 209 -12.94 16.30 -13.84
N SER A 210 -14.08 16.21 -13.18
CA SER A 210 -15.26 15.50 -13.66
C SER A 210 -15.88 16.22 -14.85
N GLY A 211 -16.42 15.45 -15.80
CA GLY A 211 -17.19 15.99 -16.92
C GLY A 211 -18.56 16.56 -16.54
N MET A 212 -18.95 16.46 -15.26
CA MET A 212 -20.19 17.06 -14.75
C MET A 212 -20.18 18.58 -14.88
N LYS A 213 -21.07 19.10 -15.73
CA LYS A 213 -21.26 20.54 -15.96
C LYS A 213 -21.97 21.22 -14.79
N PHE A 214 -23.01 20.58 -14.24
CA PHE A 214 -23.68 21.02 -13.02
C PHE A 214 -23.00 20.42 -11.79
N ARG A 215 -22.77 21.24 -10.76
CA ARG A 215 -22.16 20.82 -9.50
C ARG A 215 -22.95 21.35 -8.32
N ASN A 216 -23.36 20.46 -7.44
CA ASN A 216 -23.85 20.82 -6.12
C ASN A 216 -22.70 20.70 -5.10
N SER A 217 -22.26 21.83 -4.56
CA SER A 217 -21.16 21.89 -3.58
C SER A 217 -21.61 21.83 -2.13
N SER A 218 -22.92 21.83 -1.84
CA SER A 218 -23.44 21.74 -0.47
C SER A 218 -23.52 20.30 0.05
N VAL A 219 -23.35 19.31 -0.84
CA VAL A 219 -23.44 17.89 -0.52
C VAL A 219 -22.05 17.28 -0.62
N ALA A 220 -21.67 16.51 0.41
CA ALA A 220 -20.48 15.68 0.44
C ALA A 220 -20.87 14.22 0.62
N MET A 221 -20.25 13.33 -0.13
CA MET A 221 -20.44 11.89 -0.05
C MET A 221 -19.30 11.27 0.77
N GLY A 222 -19.66 10.63 1.89
CA GLY A 222 -18.69 9.97 2.77
C GLY A 222 -18.08 10.89 3.83
N ALA A 223 -17.02 10.39 4.49
CA ALA A 223 -16.59 10.90 5.80
C ALA A 223 -15.70 12.17 5.77
N SER A 224 -15.30 12.69 4.60
CA SER A 224 -14.34 13.80 4.55
C SER A 224 -14.76 14.92 3.61
N LEU A 225 -14.94 16.12 4.18
CA LEU A 225 -15.16 17.38 3.47
C LEU A 225 -13.91 17.87 2.68
N ALA A 226 -12.78 17.17 2.79
CA ALA A 226 -11.49 17.67 2.28
C ALA A 226 -11.27 17.42 0.79
N ASN A 227 -12.09 16.59 0.14
CA ASN A 227 -11.91 16.23 -1.28
C ASN A 227 -13.10 16.69 -2.12
N SER A 228 -12.81 17.23 -3.31
CA SER A 228 -13.86 17.52 -4.30
C SER A 228 -14.47 16.21 -4.82
N GLU A 229 -15.79 16.07 -4.71
CA GLU A 229 -16.60 14.99 -5.32
C GLU A 229 -16.41 14.88 -6.83
N TYR A 230 -15.98 15.98 -7.45
CA TYR A 230 -15.81 16.09 -8.89
C TYR A 230 -14.36 15.85 -9.31
N SER A 231 -13.50 15.31 -8.44
CA SER A 231 -12.12 14.98 -8.76
C SER A 231 -11.91 13.47 -8.86
N LEU A 232 -11.46 13.01 -10.03
CA LEU A 232 -11.21 11.61 -10.34
C LEU A 232 -9.71 11.34 -10.43
N LYS A 233 -9.21 10.37 -9.65
CA LYS A 233 -7.81 9.93 -9.76
C LYS A 233 -7.72 8.78 -10.76
N VAL A 234 -7.05 9.01 -11.89
CA VAL A 234 -6.89 8.03 -12.98
C VAL A 234 -5.41 7.76 -13.20
N THR A 235 -5.04 6.51 -13.51
CA THR A 235 -3.66 6.17 -13.88
C THR A 235 -3.28 6.91 -15.17
N ASP A 236 -2.12 7.57 -15.16
CA ASP A 236 -1.67 8.45 -16.23
C ASP A 236 -0.67 7.71 -17.14
N VAL A 237 -1.04 7.59 -18.42
CA VAL A 237 -0.23 6.88 -19.43
C VAL A 237 1.16 7.51 -19.58
N ALA A 238 1.28 8.83 -19.54
CA ALA A 238 2.55 9.51 -19.69
C ALA A 238 3.48 9.22 -18.50
N LYS A 239 2.93 9.26 -17.27
CA LYS A 239 3.70 8.92 -16.06
C LYS A 239 4.18 7.47 -16.08
N VAL A 240 3.33 6.52 -16.48
CA VAL A 240 3.73 5.11 -16.62
C VAL A 240 4.84 4.95 -17.65
N ARG A 241 4.76 5.63 -18.80
CA ARG A 241 5.82 5.61 -19.82
C ARG A 241 7.15 6.15 -19.29
N THR A 242 7.12 7.28 -18.58
CA THR A 242 8.34 7.87 -17.97
C THR A 242 8.96 6.93 -16.94
N LEU A 243 8.16 6.34 -16.04
CA LEU A 243 8.65 5.37 -15.05
C LEU A 243 9.28 4.15 -15.72
N ASN A 244 8.65 3.63 -16.78
CA ASN A 244 9.18 2.50 -17.54
C ASN A 244 10.51 2.86 -18.24
N ALA A 245 10.63 4.06 -18.81
CA ALA A 245 11.86 4.52 -19.42
C ALA A 245 13.02 4.62 -18.41
N ILE A 246 12.74 5.14 -17.20
CA ILE A 246 13.72 5.19 -16.10
C ILE A 246 14.14 3.77 -15.70
N ALA A 247 13.18 2.86 -15.50
CA ALA A 247 13.48 1.49 -15.09
C ALA A 247 14.35 0.74 -16.12
N LYS A 248 14.06 0.89 -17.42
CA LYS A 248 14.84 0.28 -18.51
C LYS A 248 16.30 0.75 -18.56
N ASN A 249 16.58 1.98 -18.13
CA ASN A 249 17.94 2.50 -18.11
C ASN A 249 18.79 1.92 -16.96
N ILE A 250 18.16 1.30 -15.96
CA ILE A 250 18.81 0.86 -14.72
C ILE A 250 18.85 -0.67 -14.64
N LEU A 251 17.77 -1.35 -15.00
CA LEU A 251 17.60 -2.81 -14.89
C LEU A 251 18.20 -3.58 -16.08
N VAL A 252 19.34 -3.13 -16.60
CA VAL A 252 20.04 -3.74 -17.75
C VAL A 252 20.62 -5.10 -17.36
#